data_AF-A0A9P3LZ74-F1
#
_entry.id   AF-A0A9P3LZ74-F1
#
_cell.length_a   1.000
_cell.length_b   1.000
_cell.length_c   1.000
_cell.angle_alpha   90.00
_cell.angle_beta   90.00
_cell.angle_gamma   90.00
#
_symmetry.space_group_name_H-M   'P 1'
#
loop_
_entity.id
_entity.type
_entity.pdbx_description
1 polymer ?
#
loop_
_entity_poly.entity_id
_entity_poly.type
_entity_poly.pdbx_seq_one_letter_code
_entity_poly.pdbx_strand_id
1 'polypeptide(L)' 'MQDTARDSHQRKQQQQQQQQEARQAMDILTEMSSLLNTGLDRETLAVCVSLCESGVNPEALAAVIKELRRESSSTRTNA' A
#
# COMPACT_ATOMS: atom_id res chain seq x y z
N MET A 1 -39.16 -13.69 -1.44
CA MET A 1 -38.10 -14.49 -0.80
C MET A 1 -36.95 -14.87 -1.75
N GLN A 2 -37.15 -14.92 -3.08
CA GLN A 2 -36.06 -15.24 -4.03
C GLN A 2 -35.08 -14.07 -4.30
N ASP A 3 -35.50 -12.82 -4.09
CA ASP A 3 -34.67 -11.63 -4.41
C ASP A 3 -33.52 -11.39 -3.42
N THR A 4 -33.72 -11.65 -2.12
CA THR A 4 -32.70 -11.42 -1.07
C THR A 4 -31.47 -12.34 -1.23
N ALA A 5 -31.67 -13.55 -1.76
CA ALA A 5 -30.59 -14.51 -2.01
C ALA A 5 -29.72 -14.10 -3.22
N ARG A 6 -30.31 -13.46 -4.25
CA ARG A 6 -29.57 -12.93 -5.40
C ARG A 6 -28.73 -11.71 -5.02
N ASP A 7 -29.29 -10.79 -4.24
CA ASP A 7 -28.59 -9.58 -3.79
C ASP A 7 -27.35 -9.90 -2.94
N SER A 8 -27.46 -10.89 -2.04
CA SER A 8 -26.33 -11.32 -1.21
C SER A 8 -25.22 -11.99 -2.03
N HIS A 9 -25.55 -12.76 -3.06
CA HIS A 9 -24.57 -13.35 -3.97
C HIS A 9 -23.87 -12.29 -4.83
N GLN A 10 -24.63 -11.33 -5.36
CA GLN A 10 -24.11 -10.21 -6.14
C GLN A 10 -23.11 -9.36 -5.31
N ARG A 11 -23.45 -9.04 -4.06
CA ARG A 11 -22.57 -8.29 -3.16
C ARG A 11 -21.27 -9.04 -2.83
N LYS A 12 -21.36 -10.34 -2.59
CA LYS A 12 -20.17 -11.18 -2.36
C LYS A 12 -19.25 -11.21 -3.59
N GLN A 13 -19.82 -11.35 -4.78
CA GLN A 13 -19.04 -11.31 -6.03
C GLN A 13 -18.38 -9.95 -6.24
N GLN A 14 -19.09 -8.83 -6.01
CA GLN A 14 -18.50 -7.50 -6.09
C GLN A 14 -17.36 -7.29 -5.08
N GLN A 15 -17.54 -7.73 -3.83
CA GLN A 15 -16.51 -7.60 -2.81
C GLN A 15 -15.26 -8.44 -3.15
N GLN A 16 -15.44 -9.63 -3.71
CA GLN A 16 -14.32 -10.47 -4.19
C GLN A 16 -13.58 -9.80 -5.35
N GLN A 17 -14.31 -9.23 -6.31
CA GLN A 17 -13.72 -8.51 -7.43
C GLN A 17 -12.90 -7.30 -6.96
N GLN A 18 -13.45 -6.47 -6.07
CA GLN A 18 -12.73 -5.32 -5.50
C GLN A 18 -11.47 -5.76 -4.73
N GLN A 19 -11.54 -6.86 -3.97
CA GLN A 19 -10.37 -7.40 -3.28
C GLN A 19 -9.29 -7.90 -4.25
N GLN A 20 -9.68 -8.50 -5.38
CA GLN A 20 -8.74 -8.93 -6.40
C GLN A 20 -8.05 -7.75 -7.08
N GLU A 21 -8.83 -6.72 -7.44
CA GLU A 21 -8.30 -5.50 -8.06
C GLU A 21 -7.32 -4.77 -7.12
N ALA A 22 -7.67 -4.63 -5.84
CA ALA A 22 -6.78 -4.02 -4.85
C ALA A 22 -5.47 -4.81 -4.68
N ARG A 23 -5.53 -6.15 -4.70
CA ARG A 23 -4.33 -6.99 -4.65
C ARG A 23 -3.46 -6.80 -5.88
N GLN A 24 -4.07 -6.82 -7.07
CA GLN A 24 -3.35 -6.64 -8.32
C GLN A 24 -2.68 -5.25 -8.41
N ALA A 25 -3.39 -4.20 -7.99
CA ALA A 25 -2.82 -2.86 -7.90
C ALA A 25 -1.60 -2.83 -6.97
N MET A 26 -1.72 -3.45 -5.79
CA MET A 26 -0.61 -3.52 -4.83
C MET A 26 0.59 -4.32 -5.36
N ASP A 27 0.35 -5.39 -6.12
CA ASP A 27 1.40 -6.21 -6.70
C ASP A 27 2.15 -5.45 -7.80
N ILE A 28 1.44 -4.71 -8.66
CA ILE A 28 2.04 -3.80 -9.66
C ILE A 28 2.87 -2.72 -8.96
N LEU A 29 2.34 -2.07 -7.92
CA LEU A 29 3.08 -1.05 -7.17
C LEU A 29 4.35 -1.62 -6.52
N THR A 30 4.29 -2.85 -6.02
CA THR A 30 5.46 -3.55 -5.44
C THR A 30 6.51 -3.83 -6.51
N GLU A 31 6.11 -4.25 -7.71
CA GLU A 31 7.02 -4.44 -8.84
C GLU A 31 7.67 -3.12 -9.26
N MET A 32 6.87 -2.05 -9.41
CA MET A 32 7.38 -0.70 -9.71
C MET A 32 8.40 -0.23 -8.66
N SER A 33 8.10 -0.44 -7.38
CA SER A 33 9.00 -0.11 -6.27
C SER A 33 10.34 -0.85 -6.36
N SER A 34 10.31 -2.13 -6.73
CA SER A 34 11.51 -2.96 -6.94
C SER A 34 12.33 -2.47 -8.13
N LEU A 35 11.68 -2.21 -9.27
CA LEU A 35 12.33 -1.71 -10.49
C LEU A 35 13.00 -0.35 -10.27
N LEU A 36 12.37 0.53 -9.50
CA LEU A 36 12.91 1.85 -9.15
C LEU A 36 13.88 1.80 -7.96
N ASN A 37 14.11 0.62 -7.39
CA ASN A 37 14.98 0.39 -6.24
C ASN A 37 14.71 1.36 -5.07
N THR A 38 13.44 1.59 -4.74
CA THR A 38 13.07 2.51 -3.65
C THR A 38 13.45 1.96 -2.27
N GLY A 39 13.70 0.65 -2.19
CA GLY A 39 13.98 -0.08 -0.96
C GLY A 39 12.77 -0.16 -0.02
N LEU A 40 11.55 0.01 -0.51
CA LEU A 40 10.31 -0.23 0.24
C LEU A 40 9.86 -1.67 0.06
N ASP A 41 9.69 -2.40 1.16
CA ASP A 41 9.01 -3.69 1.15
C ASP A 41 7.49 -3.52 0.99
N ARG A 42 6.79 -4.64 0.75
CA ARG A 42 5.36 -4.65 0.48
C ARG A 42 4.54 -4.06 1.62
N GLU A 43 4.93 -4.30 2.86
CA GLU A 43 4.23 -3.80 4.04
C GLU A 43 4.38 -2.27 4.16
N THR A 44 5.60 -1.77 4.06
CA THR A 44 5.90 -0.33 4.12
C THR A 44 5.25 0.42 2.95
N LEU A 45 5.27 -0.16 1.76
CA LEU A 45 4.60 0.41 0.59
C LEU A 45 3.08 0.49 0.79
N ALA A 46 2.45 -0.55 1.37
CA ALA A 46 1.02 -0.54 1.67
C ALA A 46 0.64 0.57 2.67
N VAL A 47 1.49 0.81 3.68
CA VAL A 47 1.33 1.95 4.60
C VAL A 47 1.43 3.28 3.83
N CYS A 48 2.41 3.43 2.94
CA CYS A 48 2.55 4.65 2.12
C CYS A 48 1.32 4.89 1.25
N VAL A 49 0.79 3.85 0.61
CA VAL A 49 -0.45 3.93 -0.18
C VAL A 49 -1.62 4.38 0.69
N SER A 50 -1.80 3.77 1.88
CA SER A 50 -2.88 4.14 2.81
C SER A 50 -2.80 5.60 3.27
N LEU A 51 -1.59 6.11 3.48
CA LEU A 51 -1.36 7.52 3.82
C LEU A 51 -1.70 8.44 2.64
N CYS A 52 -1.27 8.10 1.43
CA CYS A 52 -1.62 8.84 0.22
C CYS A 52 -3.14 8.85 -0.04
N GLU A 53 -3.82 7.71 0.15
CA GLU A 53 -5.28 7.59 0.05
C GLU A 53 -6.00 8.44 1.12
N SER A 54 -5.36 8.67 2.28
CA SER A 54 -5.83 9.57 3.33
C SER A 54 -5.55 11.05 3.04
N GLY A 55 -4.95 11.38 1.89
CA GLY A 55 -4.67 12.75 1.46
C GLY A 55 -3.30 13.28 1.90
N VAL A 56 -2.39 12.43 2.39
CA VAL A 56 -1.02 12.83 2.68
C VAL A 56 -0.28 13.13 1.38
N ASN A 57 0.47 14.24 1.37
CA ASN A 57 1.29 14.62 0.23
C ASN A 57 2.46 13.62 0.03
N PRO A 58 2.62 13.01 -1.16
CA PRO A 58 3.63 11.96 -1.39
C PRO A 58 5.06 12.50 -1.34
N GLU A 59 5.31 13.75 -1.76
CA GLU A 59 6.65 14.36 -1.68
C GLU A 59 7.10 14.55 -0.24
N ALA A 60 6.21 15.05 0.63
CA ALA A 60 6.46 15.22 2.06
C ALA A 60 6.66 13.87 2.75
N LEU A 61 5.84 12.86 2.42
CA LEU A 61 6.00 11.50 2.93
C LEU A 61 7.37 10.92 2.56
N ALA A 62 7.80 11.09 1.30
CA ALA A 62 9.11 10.65 0.85
C ALA A 62 10.26 11.35 1.60
N ALA A 63 10.12 12.64 1.92
CA ALA A 63 11.10 13.38 2.73
C ALA A 63 11.21 12.79 4.14
N VAL A 64 10.08 12.50 4.79
CA VAL A 64 10.05 11.87 6.13
C VAL A 64 10.70 10.48 6.11
N ILE A 65 10.38 9.64 5.12
CA ILE A 65 10.97 8.30 5.00
C ILE A 65 12.50 8.38 4.85
N LYS A 66 13.00 9.31 4.04
CA LYS A 66 14.45 9.52 3.87
C LYS A 66 15.12 9.94 5.18
N GLU A 67 14.48 10.85 5.93
CA GLU A 67 15.01 11.31 7.21
C GLU A 67 15.08 10.17 8.24
N LEU A 68 14.00 9.41 8.42
CA LEU A 68 13.96 8.27 9.35
C LEU A 68 15.01 7.21 9.02
N ARG A 69 15.23 6.93 7.73
CA ARG A 69 16.29 6.00 7.28
C ARG A 69 17.69 6.54 7.60
N ARG A 70 17.91 7.84 7.40
CA ARG A 70 19.18 8.50 7.74
C ARG A 70 19.45 8.39 9.24
N GLU A 71 18.51 8.80 10.09
CA GLU A 71 18.65 8.72 11.54
C GLU A 71 18.90 7.28 12.02
N SER A 72 18.12 6.32 11.51
CA SER A 72 18.28 4.89 11.83
C SER A 72 19.66 4.34 11.49
N SER A 73 20.26 4.82 10.39
CA SER A 73 21.61 4.44 10.00
C SER A 73 22.67 5.09 10.91
N SER A 74 22.52 6.39 11.23
CA SER A 74 23.43 7.12 12.11
C SER A 74 23.45 6.58 13.53
N THR A 75 22.29 6.23 14.10
CA THR A 75 22.22 5.61 15.43
C THR A 75 22.92 4.26 15.47
N ARG A 76 22.87 3.49 14.37
CA ARG A 76 23.48 2.16 14.28
C ARG A 76 25.01 2.21 14.12
N THR A 77 25.55 3.31 13.59
CA THR A 77 27.00 3.53 13.45
C THR A 77 27.64 4.11 14.71
N ASN A 78 26.86 4.78 15.56
CA ASN A 78 27.33 5.42 16.80
C ASN A 78 27.18 4.53 18.06
N ALA A 79 26.70 3.28 17.89
CA ALA A 79 26.61 2.27 18.94
C ALA A 79 27.68 1.20 18.73
#